data_AF-A0A292GKU9-F1
#
_entry.id   AF-A0A292GKU9-F1
#
_cell.length_a   1.000
_cell.length_b   1.000
_cell.length_c   1.000
_cell.angle_alpha   90.00
_cell.angle_beta   90.00
_cell.angle_gamma   90.00
#
_symmetry.space_group_name_H-M   'P 1'
#
loop_
_entity.id
_entity.type
_entity.pdbx_description
1 polymer ?
#
loop_
_entity_poly.entity_id
_entity_poly.type
_entity_poly.pdbx_seq_one_letter_code
_entity_poly.pdbx_strand_id
1 'polypeptide(L)'
;MAAMEDGGIAAMEIVARDLKAMGLYTARALSFAGVEYEAFEHKLTPDQIAIYDAYADAWGIIHQHLDEALKATGVVDRMSGDTLNSQAKGSALSRFECAKQRFFSQVLLSMKMPSLIRAIEAEVAAGHAAVVQLVTTGEAVLERRLSGLSAQERAHLAVDVSPRDGLVDYLRNAFPTRQMRVFTASDGTARSELMVDEHGAPVPCREAMAARDDLIEQLCGMPPIPAALDALIAHFGRDVVAEVTGRTKRIVLDPHGNQKLETRSPGARKADSDAFMAGRKPILAFSDAGGTGRSYHADLGCGSAGKRRIHFLLLTYSSLDILSAVRPQSRRLRETWPRHLRPGSAAAVLAEGVARSQHSSSRWPFKFWGAGGCGSEPYGDPQLVAGRTARLRAA
;
A
#
# COMPACT_ATOMS: atom_id res chain seq x y z
N MET A 1 4.86 -13.18 -24.99
CA MET A 1 5.70 -12.16 -24.34
C MET A 1 5.07 -10.77 -24.44
N ALA A 2 4.65 -10.32 -25.64
CA ALA A 2 3.95 -9.02 -25.80
C ALA A 2 2.75 -8.80 -24.84
N ALA A 3 1.89 -9.81 -24.65
CA ALA A 3 0.75 -9.72 -23.72
C ALA A 3 1.15 -9.61 -22.23
N MET A 4 2.37 -10.02 -21.85
CA MET A 4 2.89 -9.86 -20.48
C MET A 4 3.50 -8.47 -20.26
N GLU A 5 4.09 -7.87 -21.29
CA GLU A 5 4.62 -6.49 -21.25
C GLU A 5 3.47 -5.47 -21.20
N ASP A 6 2.41 -5.68 -21.99
CA ASP A 6 1.21 -4.81 -21.98
C ASP A 6 0.37 -4.92 -20.69
N GLY A 7 0.43 -6.08 -20.01
CA GLY A 7 -0.30 -6.32 -18.77
C GLY A 7 0.38 -5.75 -17.52
N GLY A 8 1.62 -5.29 -17.63
CA GLY A 8 2.39 -4.70 -16.53
C GLY A 8 2.52 -5.57 -15.29
N ILE A 9 2.67 -4.92 -14.13
CA ILE A 9 2.92 -5.59 -12.84
C ILE A 9 1.77 -6.54 -12.46
N ALA A 10 0.52 -6.20 -12.77
CA ALA A 10 -0.64 -7.03 -12.42
C ALA A 10 -0.67 -8.37 -13.19
N ALA A 11 -0.32 -8.37 -14.48
CA ALA A 11 -0.19 -9.61 -15.25
C ALA A 11 1.00 -10.45 -14.78
N MET A 12 2.12 -9.81 -14.43
CA MET A 12 3.26 -10.48 -13.82
C MET A 12 2.91 -11.08 -12.45
N GLU A 13 2.07 -10.42 -11.65
CA GLU A 13 1.62 -10.91 -10.35
C GLU A 13 0.74 -12.17 -10.49
N ILE A 14 -0.17 -12.21 -11.48
CA ILE A 14 -0.98 -13.40 -11.77
C ILE A 14 -0.10 -14.55 -12.23
N VAL A 15 0.83 -14.29 -13.15
CA VAL A 15 1.78 -15.30 -13.62
C VAL A 15 2.66 -15.80 -12.48
N ALA A 16 3.18 -14.91 -11.62
CA ALA A 16 3.97 -15.28 -10.45
C ALA A 16 3.14 -16.12 -9.46
N ARG A 17 1.87 -15.78 -9.24
CA ARG A 17 0.95 -16.54 -8.39
C ARG A 17 0.71 -17.94 -8.94
N ASP A 18 0.41 -18.06 -10.22
CA ASP A 18 0.09 -19.34 -10.86
C ASP A 18 1.35 -20.22 -10.98
N LEU A 19 2.49 -19.63 -11.33
CA LEU A 19 3.77 -20.33 -11.27
C LEU A 19 4.05 -20.82 -9.85
N LYS A 20 3.76 -20.03 -8.81
CA LYS A 20 3.97 -20.44 -7.41
C LYS A 20 3.02 -21.55 -6.99
N ALA A 21 1.75 -21.49 -7.39
CA ALA A 21 0.78 -22.55 -7.13
C ALA A 21 1.13 -23.86 -7.83
N MET A 22 1.69 -23.79 -9.04
CA MET A 22 2.17 -24.96 -9.80
C MET A 22 3.55 -25.46 -9.36
N GLY A 23 4.20 -24.80 -8.38
CA GLY A 23 5.58 -25.11 -7.98
C GLY A 23 6.64 -24.77 -9.04
N LEU A 24 6.24 -24.11 -10.13
CA LEU A 24 7.09 -23.67 -11.24
C LEU A 24 7.78 -22.33 -10.94
N TYR A 25 7.29 -21.58 -9.96
CA TYR A 25 7.99 -20.43 -9.38
C TYR A 25 8.96 -20.91 -8.31
N THR A 26 10.02 -21.55 -8.77
CA THR A 26 11.22 -21.73 -7.94
C THR A 26 11.89 -20.38 -7.83
N ALA A 27 11.61 -19.65 -6.75
CA ALA A 27 12.35 -18.43 -6.45
C ALA A 27 13.84 -18.77 -6.49
N ARG A 28 14.59 -18.18 -7.44
CA ARG A 28 16.06 -18.28 -7.50
C ARG A 28 16.67 -17.57 -6.29
N ALA A 29 16.52 -18.15 -5.11
CA ALA A 29 17.24 -17.71 -3.93
C ALA A 29 18.69 -18.08 -4.18
N LEU A 30 19.55 -17.08 -4.34
CA LEU A 30 20.95 -17.28 -4.01
C LEU A 30 20.97 -17.57 -2.51
N SER A 31 20.93 -18.85 -2.15
CA SER A 31 21.20 -19.29 -0.79
C SER A 31 22.69 -19.07 -0.56
N PHE A 32 23.03 -18.04 0.21
CA PHE A 32 24.38 -17.92 0.71
C PHE A 32 24.55 -18.94 1.84
N ALA A 33 25.75 -19.53 1.93
CA ALA A 33 26.06 -20.42 3.04
C ALA A 33 25.81 -19.69 4.37
N GLY A 34 25.03 -20.31 5.25
CA GLY A 34 24.70 -19.72 6.55
C GLY A 34 23.55 -18.71 6.55
N VAL A 35 22.71 -18.61 5.52
CA VAL A 35 21.46 -17.85 5.63
C VAL A 35 20.37 -18.76 6.20
N GLU A 36 19.85 -18.38 7.37
CA GLU A 36 18.70 -19.00 8.01
C GLU A 36 17.43 -18.21 7.66
N TYR A 37 16.31 -18.93 7.53
CA TYR A 37 14.99 -18.35 7.26
C TYR A 37 14.01 -18.85 8.31
N GLU A 38 13.20 -17.95 8.86
CA GLU A 38 12.16 -18.29 9.83
C GLU A 38 10.88 -17.51 9.52
N ALA A 39 9.79 -18.21 9.25
CA ALA A 39 8.50 -17.55 9.07
C ALA A 39 8.05 -16.92 10.40
N PHE A 40 7.74 -15.63 10.36
CA PHE A 40 7.26 -14.89 11.52
C PHE A 40 5.78 -14.57 11.37
N GLU A 41 4.96 -15.14 12.24
CA GLU A 41 3.51 -14.97 12.21
C GLU A 41 3.06 -13.90 13.22
N HIS A 42 2.21 -12.99 12.77
CA HIS A 42 1.44 -12.12 13.66
C HIS A 42 -0.01 -12.61 13.69
N LYS A 43 -0.44 -13.11 14.86
CA LYS A 43 -1.84 -13.42 15.14
C LYS A 43 -2.61 -12.14 15.40
N LEU A 44 -3.63 -11.88 14.59
CA LEU A 44 -4.49 -10.73 14.78
C LEU A 44 -5.28 -10.88 16.08
N THR A 45 -5.29 -9.81 16.87
CA THR A 45 -6.11 -9.69 18.08
C THR A 45 -7.59 -9.45 17.70
N PRO A 46 -8.55 -9.75 18.61
CA PRO A 46 -9.97 -9.43 18.37
C PRO A 46 -10.21 -7.98 17.97
N ASP A 47 -9.51 -7.03 18.61
CA ASP A 47 -9.63 -5.60 18.30
C ASP A 47 -9.11 -5.27 16.89
N GLN A 48 -7.99 -5.88 16.48
CA GLN A 48 -7.47 -5.71 15.11
C GLN A 48 -8.42 -6.31 14.07
N ILE A 49 -9.07 -7.44 14.36
CA ILE A 49 -10.09 -8.04 13.49
C ILE A 49 -11.29 -7.09 13.38
N ALA A 50 -11.77 -6.56 14.51
CA ALA A 50 -12.88 -5.61 14.51
C ALA A 50 -12.57 -4.34 13.70
N ILE A 51 -11.36 -3.80 13.82
CA ILE A 51 -10.89 -2.66 13.02
C ILE A 51 -10.84 -3.02 11.53
N TYR A 52 -10.29 -4.20 11.19
CA TYR A 52 -10.23 -4.67 9.80
C TYR A 52 -11.62 -4.79 9.19
N ASP A 53 -12.55 -5.46 9.90
CA ASP A 53 -13.92 -5.69 9.45
C ASP A 53 -14.67 -4.37 9.27
N ALA A 54 -14.51 -3.42 10.20
CA ALA A 54 -15.09 -2.09 10.06
C ALA A 54 -14.62 -1.38 8.78
N TYR A 55 -13.33 -1.50 8.43
CA TYR A 55 -12.82 -0.96 7.17
C TYR A 55 -13.30 -1.75 5.94
N ALA A 56 -13.46 -3.06 6.05
CA ALA A 56 -14.02 -3.88 4.98
C ALA A 56 -15.48 -3.48 4.67
N ASP A 57 -16.28 -3.26 5.71
CA ASP A 57 -17.65 -2.75 5.58
C ASP A 57 -17.66 -1.36 4.95
N ALA A 58 -16.78 -0.45 5.39
CA ALA A 58 -16.63 0.88 4.80
C ALA A 58 -16.31 0.84 3.30
N TRP A 59 -15.35 0.02 2.86
CA TRP A 59 -15.05 -0.14 1.43
C TRP A 59 -16.21 -0.77 0.65
N GLY A 60 -17.02 -1.62 1.29
CA GLY A 60 -18.28 -2.13 0.73
C GLY A 60 -19.30 -1.03 0.48
N ILE A 61 -19.48 -0.11 1.44
CA ILE A 61 -20.36 1.07 1.30
C ILE A 61 -19.86 1.97 0.16
N ILE A 62 -18.55 2.28 0.11
CA ILE A 62 -17.97 3.10 -0.96
C ILE A 62 -18.22 2.46 -2.33
N HIS A 63 -18.09 1.13 -2.45
CA HIS A 63 -18.35 0.43 -3.71
C HIS A 63 -19.80 0.58 -4.18
N GLN A 64 -20.77 0.49 -3.26
CA GLN A 64 -22.19 0.71 -3.59
C GLN A 64 -22.43 2.15 -4.08
N HIS A 65 -21.86 3.12 -3.38
CA HIS A 65 -21.96 4.53 -3.78
C HIS A 65 -21.22 4.82 -5.09
N LEU A 66 -20.15 4.10 -5.41
CA LEU A 66 -19.45 4.22 -6.68
C LEU A 66 -20.38 3.85 -7.84
N ASP A 67 -21.13 2.76 -7.72
CA ASP A 67 -22.10 2.35 -8.73
C ASP A 67 -23.19 3.41 -8.94
N GLU A 68 -23.72 3.98 -7.85
CA GLU A 68 -24.72 5.05 -7.93
C GLU A 68 -24.14 6.35 -8.51
N ALA A 69 -22.89 6.70 -8.15
CA ALA A 69 -22.21 7.86 -8.71
C ALA A 69 -21.95 7.72 -10.22
N LEU A 70 -21.63 6.51 -10.71
CA LEU A 70 -21.49 6.25 -12.15
C LEU A 70 -22.81 6.45 -12.91
N LYS A 71 -23.95 6.11 -12.29
CA LYS A 71 -25.28 6.42 -12.85
C LYS A 71 -25.59 7.91 -12.80
N ALA A 72 -25.36 8.56 -11.67
CA ALA A 72 -25.63 9.99 -11.48
C ALA A 72 -24.80 10.88 -12.43
N THR A 73 -23.56 10.48 -12.69
CA THR A 73 -22.66 11.19 -13.61
C THR A 73 -22.97 10.92 -15.08
N GLY A 74 -23.83 9.96 -15.42
CA GLY A 74 -24.13 9.60 -16.82
C GLY A 74 -23.02 8.77 -17.49
N VAL A 75 -22.14 8.14 -16.72
CA VAL A 75 -21.19 7.12 -17.22
C VAL A 75 -21.92 5.80 -17.50
N VAL A 76 -22.93 5.51 -16.68
CA VAL A 76 -23.86 4.38 -16.82
C VAL A 76 -25.28 4.95 -16.93
N ASP A 77 -26.09 4.37 -17.81
CA ASP A 77 -27.49 4.77 -17.93
C ASP A 77 -28.27 4.39 -16.66
N ARG A 78 -29.07 5.33 -16.14
CA ARG A 78 -29.80 5.12 -14.88
C ARG A 78 -30.97 4.13 -15.03
N MET A 79 -31.56 4.03 -16.21
CA MET A 79 -32.76 3.22 -16.47
C MET A 79 -32.42 1.81 -16.96
N SER A 80 -31.55 1.70 -17.98
CA SER A 80 -31.17 0.41 -18.55
C SER A 80 -29.97 -0.24 -17.84
N GLY A 81 -29.11 0.55 -17.20
CA GLY A 81 -27.86 0.07 -16.61
C GLY A 81 -26.73 -0.13 -17.64
N ASP A 82 -26.95 0.26 -18.90
CA ASP A 82 -25.96 0.12 -19.96
C ASP A 82 -24.78 1.07 -19.76
N THR A 83 -23.61 0.66 -20.22
CA THR A 83 -22.40 1.48 -20.07
C THR A 83 -22.31 2.49 -21.20
N LEU A 84 -22.56 3.77 -20.89
CA LEU A 84 -22.51 4.87 -21.87
C LEU A 84 -21.06 5.32 -22.16
N ASN A 85 -20.14 5.13 -21.21
CA ASN A 85 -18.72 5.38 -21.40
C ASN A 85 -17.86 4.31 -20.72
N SER A 86 -17.42 3.33 -21.52
CA SER A 86 -16.63 2.18 -21.05
C SER A 86 -15.26 2.58 -20.51
N GLN A 87 -14.61 3.59 -21.11
CA GLN A 87 -13.32 4.08 -20.66
C GLN A 87 -13.41 4.77 -19.29
N ALA A 88 -14.40 5.64 -19.10
CA ALA A 88 -14.63 6.32 -17.83
C ALA A 88 -14.98 5.32 -16.71
N LYS A 89 -15.85 4.35 -17.00
CA LYS A 89 -16.21 3.27 -16.06
C LYS A 89 -14.98 2.44 -15.68
N GLY A 90 -14.21 1.99 -16.66
CA GLY A 90 -12.99 1.22 -16.44
C GLY A 90 -11.95 1.98 -15.61
N SER A 91 -11.77 3.28 -15.91
CA SER A 91 -10.86 4.15 -15.13
C SER A 91 -11.32 4.29 -13.67
N ALA A 92 -12.61 4.54 -13.43
CA ALA A 92 -13.16 4.67 -12.08
C ALA A 92 -12.98 3.39 -11.25
N LEU A 93 -13.30 2.23 -11.83
CA LEU A 93 -13.15 0.92 -11.18
C LEU A 93 -11.67 0.59 -10.91
N SER A 94 -10.78 0.84 -11.87
CA SER A 94 -9.35 0.64 -11.71
C SER A 94 -8.80 1.48 -10.56
N ARG A 95 -9.16 2.76 -10.49
CA ARG A 95 -8.75 3.67 -9.41
C ARG A 95 -9.27 3.22 -8.04
N PHE A 96 -10.53 2.74 -7.98
CA PHE A 96 -11.13 2.19 -6.77
C PHE A 96 -10.36 0.96 -6.26
N GLU A 97 -10.17 -0.05 -7.11
CA GLU A 97 -9.49 -1.29 -6.73
C GLU A 97 -8.03 -1.06 -6.34
N CYS A 98 -7.31 -0.20 -7.08
CA CYS A 98 -5.96 0.22 -6.72
C CYS A 98 -5.89 0.91 -5.36
N ALA A 99 -6.82 1.82 -5.06
CA ALA A 99 -6.86 2.50 -3.77
C ALA A 99 -7.15 1.51 -2.63
N LYS A 100 -8.13 0.63 -2.82
CA LYS A 100 -8.51 -0.42 -1.87
C LYS A 100 -7.36 -1.38 -1.57
N GLN A 101 -6.67 -1.87 -2.59
CA GLN A 101 -5.53 -2.78 -2.43
C GLN A 101 -4.40 -2.12 -1.63
N ARG A 102 -4.02 -0.88 -1.99
CA ARG A 102 -2.98 -0.12 -1.27
C ARG A 102 -3.39 0.12 0.19
N PHE A 103 -4.65 0.48 0.42
CA PHE A 103 -5.19 0.70 1.74
C PHE A 103 -5.02 -0.54 2.63
N PHE A 104 -5.53 -1.70 2.20
CA PHE A 104 -5.45 -2.92 3.01
C PHE A 104 -4.02 -3.44 3.17
N SER A 105 -3.15 -3.25 2.16
CA SER A 105 -1.73 -3.52 2.34
C SER A 105 -1.14 -2.72 3.50
N GLN A 106 -1.43 -1.41 3.59
CA GLN A 106 -0.92 -0.59 4.69
C GLN A 106 -1.51 -1.00 6.04
N VAL A 107 -2.82 -1.24 6.11
CA VAL A 107 -3.50 -1.71 7.33
C VAL A 107 -2.85 -2.98 7.87
N LEU A 108 -2.64 -3.98 7.01
CA LEU A 108 -2.05 -5.26 7.41
C LEU A 108 -0.59 -5.12 7.85
N LEU A 109 0.20 -4.25 7.20
CA LEU A 109 1.56 -3.98 7.64
C LEU A 109 1.58 -3.34 9.03
N SER A 110 0.72 -2.36 9.25
CA SER A 110 0.62 -1.69 10.55
C SER A 110 0.13 -2.62 11.66
N MET A 111 -0.79 -3.55 11.36
CA MET A 111 -1.25 -4.54 12.34
C MET A 111 -0.12 -5.47 12.81
N LYS A 112 0.87 -5.77 11.95
CA LYS A 112 2.02 -6.62 12.33
C LYS A 112 3.01 -5.94 13.29
N MET A 113 2.93 -4.63 13.46
CA MET A 113 3.92 -3.84 14.20
C MET A 113 4.14 -4.30 15.64
N PRO A 114 3.12 -4.64 16.45
CA PRO A 114 3.34 -5.07 17.84
C PRO A 114 4.19 -6.35 17.93
N SER A 115 3.97 -7.31 17.04
CA SER A 115 4.80 -8.52 16.99
C SER A 115 6.22 -8.20 16.51
N LEU A 116 6.36 -7.40 15.45
CA LEU A 116 7.67 -7.00 14.92
C LEU A 116 8.51 -6.27 15.98
N ILE A 117 7.91 -5.33 16.71
CA ILE A 117 8.57 -4.59 17.79
C ILE A 117 9.13 -5.54 18.85
N ARG A 118 8.29 -6.47 19.37
CA ARG A 118 8.75 -7.46 20.36
C ARG A 118 9.89 -8.33 19.84
N ALA A 119 9.84 -8.73 18.57
CA ALA A 119 10.91 -9.50 17.96
C ALA A 119 12.21 -8.69 17.86
N ILE A 120 12.13 -7.41 17.46
CA ILE A 120 13.29 -6.52 17.42
C ILE A 120 13.88 -6.34 18.83
N GLU A 121 13.05 -6.13 19.85
CA GLU A 121 13.50 -6.00 21.24
C GLU A 121 14.30 -7.22 21.70
N ALA A 122 13.79 -8.42 21.44
CA ALA A 122 14.46 -9.67 21.80
C ALA A 122 15.83 -9.81 21.11
N GLU A 123 15.92 -9.49 19.83
CA GLU A 123 17.17 -9.60 19.06
C GLU A 123 18.19 -8.53 19.47
N VAL A 124 17.75 -7.31 19.74
CA VAL A 124 18.62 -6.24 20.24
C VAL A 124 19.13 -6.58 21.65
N ALA A 125 18.29 -7.16 22.52
CA ALA A 125 18.70 -7.62 23.84
C ALA A 125 19.70 -8.79 23.78
N ALA A 126 19.62 -9.64 22.75
CA ALA A 126 20.61 -10.69 22.47
C ALA A 126 21.94 -10.16 21.89
N GLY A 127 22.09 -8.84 21.73
CA GLY A 127 23.30 -8.22 21.17
C GLY A 127 23.36 -8.22 19.64
N HIS A 128 22.28 -8.61 18.97
CA HIS A 128 22.17 -8.56 17.52
C HIS A 128 21.80 -7.15 17.03
N ALA A 129 21.79 -6.96 15.71
CA ALA A 129 21.33 -5.75 15.05
C ALA A 129 20.15 -6.07 14.13
N ALA A 130 19.09 -5.27 14.25
CA ALA A 130 17.87 -5.45 13.46
C ALA A 130 17.91 -4.61 12.18
N VAL A 131 17.52 -5.21 11.07
CA VAL A 131 17.39 -4.57 9.75
C VAL A 131 15.96 -4.76 9.26
N VAL A 132 15.18 -3.69 9.22
CA VAL A 132 13.78 -3.70 8.80
C VAL A 132 13.65 -3.12 7.40
N GLN A 133 13.15 -3.93 6.47
CA GLN A 133 12.81 -3.47 5.13
C GLN A 133 11.36 -3.05 5.07
N LEU A 134 11.12 -1.84 4.56
CA LEU A 134 9.80 -1.23 4.45
C LEU A 134 9.39 -1.10 2.98
N VAL A 135 8.14 -1.46 2.68
CA VAL A 135 7.51 -1.24 1.36
C VAL A 135 7.00 0.20 1.22
N THR A 136 6.56 0.80 2.32
CA THR A 136 6.06 2.18 2.37
C THR A 136 6.64 2.92 3.56
N THR A 137 6.88 4.21 3.38
CA THR A 137 7.46 5.11 4.39
C THR A 137 6.45 6.09 4.97
N GLY A 138 5.24 6.18 4.40
CA GLY A 138 4.25 7.21 4.75
C GLY A 138 4.61 8.62 4.26
N GLU A 139 5.68 8.79 3.48
CA GLU A 139 6.17 10.12 3.05
C GLU A 139 5.15 10.92 2.24
N ALA A 140 4.59 10.32 1.18
CA ALA A 140 3.63 11.00 0.31
C ALA A 140 2.36 11.43 1.06
N VAL A 141 1.91 10.60 2.01
CA VAL A 141 0.77 10.90 2.90
C VAL A 141 1.11 12.09 3.78
N LEU A 142 2.27 12.08 4.43
CA LEU A 142 2.73 13.18 5.27
C LEU A 142 2.88 14.49 4.47
N GLU A 143 3.51 14.46 3.30
CA GLU A 143 3.72 15.65 2.47
C GLU A 143 2.39 16.29 2.04
N ARG A 144 1.45 15.48 1.56
CA ARG A 144 0.10 15.92 1.20
C ARG A 144 -0.64 16.55 2.38
N ARG A 145 -0.55 15.93 3.57
CA ARG A 145 -1.18 16.50 4.77
C ARG A 145 -0.58 17.85 5.13
N LEU A 146 0.75 17.96 5.13
CA LEU A 146 1.46 19.19 5.47
C LEU A 146 1.20 20.35 4.50
N SER A 147 1.02 20.04 3.21
CA SER A 147 0.71 21.07 2.19
C SER A 147 -0.68 21.66 2.38
N GLY A 148 -1.64 20.88 2.91
CA GLY A 148 -3.00 21.32 3.21
C GLY A 148 -3.17 22.11 4.51
N LEU A 149 -2.17 22.15 5.40
CA LEU A 149 -2.29 22.85 6.68
C LEU A 149 -2.15 24.36 6.55
N SER A 150 -3.04 25.09 7.23
CA SER A 150 -2.94 26.53 7.50
C SER A 150 -1.76 26.87 8.45
N ALA A 151 -1.42 28.15 8.56
CA ALA A 151 -0.38 28.60 9.49
C ALA A 151 -0.70 28.25 10.96
N GLN A 152 -1.96 28.33 11.36
CA GLN A 152 -2.42 27.98 12.70
C GLN A 152 -2.30 26.49 12.98
N GLU A 153 -2.74 25.63 12.04
CA GLU A 153 -2.63 24.17 12.17
C GLU A 153 -1.17 23.70 12.15
N ARG A 154 -0.28 24.41 11.46
CA ARG A 154 1.16 24.14 11.52
C ARG A 154 1.76 24.47 12.89
N ALA A 155 1.22 25.47 13.60
CA ALA A 155 1.66 25.81 14.94
C ALA A 155 1.21 24.78 15.99
N HIS A 156 0.05 24.16 15.79
CA HIS A 156 -0.50 23.09 16.63
C HIS A 156 -0.65 21.80 15.82
N LEU A 157 0.49 21.22 15.43
CA LEU A 157 0.53 20.08 14.53
C LEU A 157 -0.20 18.86 15.15
N ALA A 158 -1.22 18.37 14.45
CA ALA A 158 -1.92 17.14 14.76
C ALA A 158 -2.30 16.45 13.43
N VAL A 159 -1.33 15.77 12.82
CA VAL A 159 -1.50 15.12 11.51
C VAL A 159 -1.73 13.64 11.69
N ASP A 160 -2.82 13.16 11.07
CA ASP A 160 -3.07 11.75 10.90
C ASP A 160 -2.46 11.25 9.58
N VAL A 161 -1.42 10.41 9.71
CA VAL A 161 -0.75 9.72 8.60
C VAL A 161 -1.20 8.27 8.45
N SER A 162 -2.35 7.90 9.02
CA SER A 162 -2.89 6.55 8.93
C SER A 162 -3.39 6.22 7.53
N PRO A 163 -3.57 4.91 7.21
CA PRO A 163 -4.17 4.47 5.95
C PRO A 163 -5.53 5.12 5.65
N ARG A 164 -6.26 5.59 6.67
CA ARG A 164 -7.51 6.35 6.55
C ARG A 164 -7.37 7.56 5.62
N ASP A 165 -6.21 8.22 5.61
CA ASP A 165 -5.95 9.32 4.68
C ASP A 165 -5.99 8.85 3.22
N GLY A 166 -5.50 7.64 2.92
CA GLY A 166 -5.59 7.06 1.57
C GLY A 166 -7.02 6.82 1.11
N LEU A 167 -7.92 6.44 2.03
CA LEU A 167 -9.35 6.31 1.75
C LEU A 167 -9.98 7.68 1.45
N VAL A 168 -9.72 8.68 2.28
CA VAL A 168 -10.23 10.05 2.09
C VAL A 168 -9.69 10.68 0.81
N ASP A 169 -8.41 10.44 0.49
CA ASP A 169 -7.76 10.89 -0.75
C ASP A 169 -8.43 10.28 -1.98
N TYR A 170 -8.76 8.99 -1.95
CA TYR A 170 -9.56 8.36 -3.01
C TYR A 170 -10.91 9.07 -3.18
N LEU A 171 -11.66 9.28 -2.09
CA LEU A 171 -12.96 9.94 -2.16
C LEU A 171 -12.86 11.35 -2.76
N ARG A 172 -11.90 12.15 -2.31
CA ARG A 172 -11.73 13.54 -2.77
C ARG A 172 -11.27 13.65 -4.22
N ASN A 173 -10.31 12.80 -4.62
CA ASN A 173 -9.55 13.02 -5.85
C ASN A 173 -9.85 12.00 -6.96
N ALA A 174 -10.49 10.88 -6.65
CA ALA A 174 -10.72 9.78 -7.59
C ALA A 174 -12.17 9.32 -7.72
N PHE A 175 -13.02 9.60 -6.72
CA PHE A 175 -14.44 9.29 -6.81
C PHE A 175 -15.12 10.06 -7.96
N PRO A 176 -15.95 9.40 -8.79
CA PRO A 176 -16.51 10.03 -9.98
C PRO A 176 -17.54 11.10 -9.58
N THR A 177 -17.18 12.35 -9.85
CA THR A 177 -17.99 13.54 -9.51
C THR A 177 -18.17 14.49 -10.69
N ARG A 178 -17.66 14.12 -11.88
CA ARG A 178 -17.76 14.93 -13.10
C ARG A 178 -18.97 14.51 -13.91
N GLN A 179 -19.76 15.47 -14.37
CA GLN A 179 -20.95 15.23 -15.17
C GLN A 179 -20.57 14.83 -16.60
N MET A 180 -21.25 13.83 -17.13
CA MET A 180 -21.18 13.44 -18.54
C MET A 180 -22.42 13.94 -19.27
N ARG A 181 -22.25 14.34 -20.53
CA ARG A 181 -23.33 14.62 -21.48
C ARG A 181 -23.61 13.37 -22.29
N VAL A 182 -24.85 12.90 -22.27
CA VAL A 182 -25.30 11.77 -23.08
C VAL A 182 -25.66 12.27 -24.48
N PHE A 183 -25.22 11.55 -25.51
CA PHE A 183 -25.55 11.82 -26.90
C PHE A 183 -25.78 10.51 -27.66
N THR A 184 -26.50 10.60 -28.77
CA THR A 184 -26.66 9.47 -29.70
C THR A 184 -25.57 9.55 -30.75
N ALA A 185 -24.71 8.54 -30.81
CA ALA A 185 -23.69 8.44 -31.82
C ALA A 185 -24.30 8.14 -33.21
N SER A 186 -23.51 8.28 -34.27
CA SER A 186 -23.95 8.07 -35.66
C SER A 186 -24.44 6.65 -35.95
N ASP A 187 -24.06 5.67 -35.12
CA ASP A 187 -24.50 4.28 -35.18
C ASP A 187 -25.83 4.03 -34.43
N GLY A 188 -26.44 5.08 -33.86
CA GLY A 188 -27.67 4.99 -33.05
C GLY A 188 -27.44 4.59 -31.60
N THR A 189 -26.19 4.32 -31.19
CA THR A 189 -25.88 3.94 -29.80
C THR A 189 -25.83 5.17 -28.89
N ALA A 190 -26.37 5.03 -27.68
CA ALA A 190 -26.22 6.05 -26.64
C ALA A 190 -24.80 5.99 -26.08
N ARG A 191 -24.10 7.11 -26.09
CA ARG A 191 -22.76 7.26 -25.51
C ARG A 191 -22.72 8.51 -24.63
N SER A 192 -21.70 8.61 -23.79
CA SER A 192 -21.48 9.82 -23.01
C SER A 192 -20.06 10.34 -23.07
N GLU A 193 -19.93 11.66 -23.05
CA GLU A 193 -18.66 12.38 -23.06
C GLU A 193 -18.62 13.40 -21.92
N LEU A 194 -17.41 13.86 -21.56
CA LEU A 194 -17.24 14.80 -20.46
C LEU A 194 -17.97 16.12 -20.76
N MET A 195 -18.86 16.52 -19.86
CA MET A 195 -19.52 17.83 -19.97
C MET A 195 -18.54 18.92 -19.52
N VAL A 196 -18.38 19.94 -20.36
CA VAL A 196 -17.56 21.14 -20.06
C VAL A 196 -18.43 22.39 -20.10
N ASP A 197 -18.08 23.38 -19.29
CA ASP A 197 -18.73 24.69 -19.28
C ASP A 197 -18.20 25.62 -20.38
N GLU A 198 -18.66 26.87 -20.40
CA GLU A 198 -18.26 27.90 -21.37
C GLU A 198 -16.76 28.24 -21.31
N HIS A 199 -16.07 27.90 -20.21
CA HIS A 199 -14.65 28.11 -20.01
C HIS A 199 -13.82 26.84 -20.26
N GLY A 200 -14.45 25.75 -20.70
CA GLY A 200 -13.81 24.46 -20.93
C GLY A 200 -13.51 23.68 -19.65
N ALA A 201 -14.03 24.09 -18.49
CA ALA A 201 -13.83 23.37 -17.23
C ALA A 201 -14.85 22.23 -17.09
N PRO A 202 -14.49 21.08 -16.50
CA PRO A 202 -15.42 19.98 -16.29
C PRO A 202 -16.60 20.37 -15.38
N VAL A 203 -17.82 20.11 -15.82
CA VAL A 203 -19.03 20.40 -15.04
C VAL A 203 -19.17 19.39 -13.88
N PRO A 204 -19.38 19.84 -12.63
CA PRO A 204 -19.58 18.95 -11.50
C PRO A 204 -20.99 18.33 -11.47
N CYS A 205 -21.07 17.04 -11.14
CA CYS A 205 -22.33 16.35 -10.83
C CYS A 205 -22.67 16.58 -9.35
N ARG A 206 -23.70 17.37 -9.08
CA ARG A 206 -24.09 17.75 -7.70
C ARG A 206 -24.47 16.55 -6.83
N GLU A 207 -25.21 15.60 -7.39
CA GLU A 207 -25.63 14.38 -6.69
C GLU A 207 -24.43 13.52 -6.29
N ALA A 208 -23.50 13.28 -7.21
CA ALA A 208 -22.30 12.50 -6.91
C ALA A 208 -21.35 13.22 -5.93
N MET A 209 -21.28 14.56 -5.97
CA MET A 209 -20.53 15.34 -4.98
C MET A 209 -21.14 15.23 -3.58
N ALA A 210 -22.46 15.35 -3.45
CA ALA A 210 -23.15 15.17 -2.19
C ALA A 210 -22.90 13.76 -1.63
N ALA A 211 -23.08 12.72 -2.46
CA ALA A 211 -22.80 11.33 -2.05
C ALA A 211 -21.34 11.12 -1.60
N ARG A 212 -20.38 11.75 -2.26
CA ARG A 212 -18.96 11.73 -1.84
C ARG A 212 -18.78 12.40 -0.48
N ASP A 213 -19.39 13.57 -0.28
CA ASP A 213 -19.21 14.37 0.94
C ASP A 213 -19.85 13.66 2.14
N ASP A 214 -21.02 13.05 1.96
CA ASP A 214 -21.68 12.19 2.96
C ASP A 214 -20.80 10.99 3.35
N LEU A 215 -20.18 10.32 2.36
CA LEU A 215 -19.23 9.23 2.62
C LEU A 215 -18.02 9.71 3.43
N ILE A 216 -17.48 10.89 3.10
CA ILE A 216 -16.35 11.45 3.84
C ILE A 216 -16.77 11.69 5.29
N GLU A 217 -17.93 12.31 5.54
CA GLU A 217 -18.44 12.57 6.89
C GLU A 217 -18.59 11.27 7.68
N GLN A 218 -19.27 10.27 7.11
CA GLN A 218 -19.51 8.97 7.75
C GLN A 218 -18.20 8.25 8.11
N LEU A 219 -17.19 8.32 7.24
CA LEU A 219 -15.96 7.53 7.37
C LEU A 219 -14.82 8.27 8.07
N CYS A 220 -14.98 9.57 8.37
CA CYS A 220 -13.99 10.34 9.13
C CYS A 220 -13.83 9.87 10.59
N GLY A 221 -14.82 9.14 11.14
CA GLY A 221 -14.76 8.59 12.51
C GLY A 221 -13.98 7.28 12.65
N MET A 222 -13.48 6.71 11.55
CA MET A 222 -12.86 5.38 11.58
C MET A 222 -11.56 5.33 12.40
N PRO A 223 -11.24 4.21 13.08
CA PRO A 223 -10.09 4.11 13.98
C PRO A 223 -8.76 4.35 13.24
N PRO A 224 -7.88 5.25 13.71
CA PRO A 224 -6.59 5.48 13.09
C PRO A 224 -5.67 4.27 13.31
N ILE A 225 -4.88 3.94 12.29
CA ILE A 225 -3.85 2.91 12.37
C ILE A 225 -2.50 3.55 12.05
N PRO A 226 -1.52 3.55 12.97
CA PRO A 226 -0.25 4.23 12.73
C PRO A 226 0.51 3.58 11.57
N ALA A 227 1.20 4.38 10.75
CA ALA A 227 2.07 3.87 9.70
C ALA A 227 3.26 3.10 10.31
N ALA A 228 3.72 2.05 9.63
CA ALA A 228 4.72 1.12 10.16
C ALA A 228 6.04 1.78 10.61
N LEU A 229 6.58 2.70 9.79
CA LEU A 229 7.82 3.42 10.12
C LEU A 229 7.62 4.36 11.31
N ASP A 230 6.51 5.10 11.34
CA ASP A 230 6.20 6.00 12.44
C ASP A 230 5.98 5.22 13.75
N ALA A 231 5.38 4.03 13.69
CA ALA A 231 5.27 3.13 14.85
C ALA A 231 6.63 2.65 15.36
N LEU A 232 7.59 2.32 14.47
CA LEU A 232 8.95 1.96 14.88
C LEU A 232 9.67 3.13 15.56
N ILE A 233 9.59 4.33 14.96
CA ILE A 233 10.26 5.52 15.49
C ILE A 233 9.62 5.96 16.81
N ALA A 234 8.30 5.91 16.93
CA ALA A 234 7.59 6.24 18.16
C ALA A 234 7.96 5.29 19.31
N HIS A 235 8.14 4.00 19.02
CA HIS A 235 8.48 3.00 20.03
C HIS A 235 9.95 3.05 20.47
N PHE A 236 10.89 2.99 19.52
CA PHE A 236 12.31 2.88 19.82
C PHE A 236 13.02 4.23 19.95
N GLY A 237 12.42 5.29 19.44
CA GLY A 237 13.03 6.61 19.36
C GLY A 237 13.97 6.77 18.16
N ARG A 238 14.05 8.01 17.67
CA ARG A 238 14.90 8.40 16.55
C ARG A 238 16.40 8.18 16.77
N ASP A 239 16.85 8.12 18.02
CA ASP A 239 18.27 7.97 18.35
C ASP A 239 18.71 6.51 18.35
N VAL A 240 17.77 5.57 18.44
CA VAL A 240 18.00 4.12 18.36
C VAL A 240 17.79 3.61 16.94
N VAL A 241 16.83 4.17 16.21
CA VAL A 241 16.50 3.78 14.83
C VAL A 241 17.32 4.58 13.82
N ALA A 242 18.10 3.89 12.99
CA ALA A 242 18.75 4.44 11.81
C ALA A 242 17.75 4.42 10.64
N GLU A 243 17.26 5.60 10.26
CA GLU A 243 16.23 5.73 9.24
C GLU A 243 16.90 5.95 7.86
N VAL A 244 17.00 4.92 7.02
CA VAL A 244 17.57 5.05 5.67
C VAL A 244 16.43 4.99 4.63
N THR A 245 15.58 5.99 4.65
CA THR A 245 14.37 6.09 3.82
C THR A 245 14.39 7.35 2.96
N GLY A 246 13.51 7.44 1.97
CA GLY A 246 13.32 8.66 1.17
C GLY A 246 12.87 9.89 1.96
N ARG A 247 12.35 9.71 3.18
CA ARG A 247 11.70 10.75 3.99
C ARG A 247 12.59 11.97 4.19
N THR A 248 12.10 13.10 3.72
CA THR A 248 12.65 14.43 4.03
C THR A 248 12.13 14.99 5.35
N LYS A 249 10.98 14.52 5.82
CA LYS A 249 10.32 14.96 7.06
C LYS A 249 9.73 13.79 7.82
N ARG A 250 9.64 13.92 9.15
CA ARG A 250 8.93 12.96 10.01
C ARG A 250 8.19 13.65 11.15
N ILE A 251 7.19 12.95 11.67
CA ILE A 251 6.50 13.33 12.89
C ILE A 251 7.28 12.71 14.05
N VAL A 252 7.63 13.52 15.04
CA VAL A 252 8.16 13.06 16.33
C VAL A 252 7.21 13.49 17.43
N LEU A 253 7.12 12.69 18.49
CA LEU A 253 6.35 13.04 19.67
C LEU A 253 7.26 13.76 20.67
N ASP A 254 6.78 14.86 21.24
CA ASP A 254 7.45 15.50 22.36
C ASP A 254 7.12 14.78 23.69
N PRO A 255 7.80 15.12 24.81
CA PRO A 255 7.56 14.48 26.11
C PRO A 255 6.13 14.62 26.65
N HIS A 256 5.33 15.55 26.10
CA HIS A 256 3.93 15.76 26.45
C HIS A 256 2.98 15.02 25.49
N GLY A 257 3.52 14.28 24.52
CA GLY A 257 2.75 13.53 23.52
C GLY A 257 2.31 14.36 22.31
N ASN A 258 2.72 15.63 22.20
CA ASN A 258 2.34 16.47 21.06
C ASN A 258 3.21 16.14 19.84
N GLN A 259 2.61 16.20 18.65
CA GLN A 259 3.37 16.02 17.42
C GLN A 259 4.22 17.25 17.10
N LYS A 260 5.47 17.01 16.71
CA LYS A 260 6.38 17.99 16.15
C LYS A 260 6.89 17.51 14.80
N LEU A 261 6.96 18.44 13.85
CA LEU A 261 7.54 18.17 12.54
C LEU A 261 9.05 18.31 12.62
N GLU A 262 9.76 17.24 12.31
CA GLU A 262 11.21 17.25 12.18
C GLU A 262 11.59 17.18 10.71
N THR A 263 12.37 18.17 10.25
CA THR A 263 13.00 18.13 8.92
C THR A 263 14.33 17.39 9.01
N ARG A 264 14.53 16.43 8.12
CA ARG A 264 15.76 15.64 8.04
C ARG A 264 16.75 16.35 7.12
N SER A 265 18.00 16.42 7.55
CA SER A 265 19.04 17.04 6.71
C SER A 265 19.32 16.20 5.45
N PRO A 266 19.81 16.80 4.35
CA PRO A 266 20.16 16.05 3.14
C PRO A 266 21.17 14.90 3.39
N GLY A 267 22.03 15.05 4.41
CA GLY A 267 23.01 14.04 4.85
C GLY A 267 22.46 13.01 5.83
N ALA A 268 21.21 13.12 6.31
CA ALA A 268 20.67 12.29 7.38
C ALA A 268 20.70 10.79 7.05
N ARG A 269 20.34 10.41 5.81
CA ARG A 269 20.42 9.00 5.36
C ARG A 269 21.83 8.42 5.48
N LYS A 270 22.84 9.21 5.10
CA LYS A 270 24.25 8.78 5.21
C LYS A 270 24.65 8.68 6.68
N ALA A 271 24.32 9.69 7.48
CA ALA A 271 24.63 9.70 8.90
C ALA A 271 23.98 8.51 9.66
N ASP A 272 22.72 8.20 9.36
CA ASP A 272 22.01 7.05 9.94
C ASP A 272 22.64 5.72 9.50
N SER A 273 22.98 5.58 8.22
CA SER A 273 23.72 4.41 7.71
C SER A 273 25.06 4.25 8.41
N ASP A 274 25.85 5.32 8.53
CA ASP A 274 27.17 5.29 9.19
C ASP A 274 27.02 4.97 10.68
N ALA A 275 25.98 5.49 11.34
CA ALA A 275 25.70 5.21 12.76
C ALA A 275 25.30 3.76 13.00
N PHE A 276 24.51 3.16 12.10
CA PHE A 276 24.20 1.73 12.16
C PHE A 276 25.44 0.86 11.95
N MET A 277 26.23 1.14 10.91
CA MET A 277 27.45 0.38 10.60
C MET A 277 28.51 0.50 11.70
N ALA A 278 28.61 1.67 12.35
CA ALA A 278 29.46 1.88 13.51
C ALA A 278 28.93 1.24 14.81
N GLY A 279 27.70 0.69 14.81
CA GLY A 279 27.09 0.07 15.98
C GLY A 279 26.48 1.04 17.00
N ARG A 280 26.42 2.35 16.69
CA ARG A 280 25.80 3.38 17.53
C ARG A 280 24.27 3.25 17.54
N LYS A 281 23.69 2.80 16.44
CA LYS A 281 22.26 2.53 16.31
C LYS A 281 22.05 1.03 16.06
N PRO A 282 21.31 0.30 16.92
CA PRO A 282 21.14 -1.14 16.77
C PRO A 282 20.06 -1.55 15.77
N ILE A 283 19.18 -0.61 15.38
CA ILE A 283 18.05 -0.86 14.48
C ILE A 283 18.24 -0.01 13.23
N LEU A 284 18.09 -0.59 12.04
CA LEU A 284 18.03 0.13 10.77
C LEU A 284 16.70 -0.15 10.08
N ALA A 285 16.02 0.90 9.64
CA ALA A 285 14.81 0.81 8.82
C ALA A 285 15.08 1.46 7.47
N PHE A 286 14.87 0.73 6.37
CA PHE A 286 15.15 1.25 5.03
C PHE A 286 14.00 0.99 4.05
N SER A 287 13.86 1.89 3.07
CA SER A 287 12.96 1.75 1.93
C SER A 287 13.74 1.49 0.65
N ASP A 288 13.06 1.35 -0.49
CA ASP A 288 13.71 1.16 -1.79
C ASP A 288 14.77 2.25 -2.09
N ALA A 289 14.43 3.52 -1.88
CA ALA A 289 15.35 4.66 -1.97
C ALA A 289 16.58 4.60 -1.03
N GLY A 290 16.55 3.75 -0.02
CA GLY A 290 17.67 3.48 0.88
C GLY A 290 18.42 2.18 0.57
N GLY A 291 17.81 1.25 -0.17
CA GLY A 291 18.44 -0.01 -0.55
C GLY A 291 19.48 0.15 -1.66
N THR A 292 19.34 1.14 -2.53
CA THR A 292 20.22 1.33 -3.68
C THR A 292 21.64 1.75 -3.27
N GLY A 293 22.64 0.97 -3.68
CA GLY A 293 24.06 1.34 -3.58
C GLY A 293 24.66 1.32 -2.17
N ARG A 294 23.98 0.72 -1.18
CA ARG A 294 24.49 0.58 0.19
C ARG A 294 24.40 -0.86 0.69
N SER A 295 25.43 -1.27 1.43
CA SER A 295 25.48 -2.54 2.13
C SER A 295 25.20 -2.31 3.62
N TYR A 296 24.31 -3.12 4.19
CA TYR A 296 24.03 -3.15 5.64
C TYR A 296 24.60 -4.42 6.30
N HIS A 297 25.48 -5.12 5.61
CA HIS A 297 26.14 -6.33 6.10
C HIS A 297 27.06 -6.03 7.29
N ALA A 298 27.33 -7.03 8.12
CA ALA A 298 28.37 -6.95 9.14
C ALA A 298 29.74 -7.15 8.48
N ASP A 299 30.20 -6.14 7.74
CA ASP A 299 31.56 -6.10 7.18
C ASP A 299 32.58 -6.19 8.32
N LEU A 300 33.63 -7.00 8.16
CA LEU A 300 34.76 -7.10 9.09
C LEU A 300 35.33 -5.72 9.49
N GLY A 301 35.32 -4.76 8.57
CA GLY A 301 35.85 -3.41 8.82
C GLY A 301 34.91 -2.47 9.58
N CYS A 302 33.65 -2.85 9.83
CA CYS A 302 32.68 -1.97 10.47
C CYS A 302 32.67 -2.14 12.01
N GLY A 303 32.36 -1.05 12.73
CA GLY A 303 32.34 -1.06 14.21
C GLY A 303 31.32 -2.01 14.83
N SER A 304 30.39 -2.54 14.03
CA SER A 304 29.41 -3.54 14.44
C SER A 304 29.61 -4.91 13.79
N ALA A 305 30.84 -5.22 13.32
CA ALA A 305 31.18 -6.51 12.69
C ALA A 305 30.84 -7.71 13.58
N GLY A 306 30.93 -7.56 14.91
CA GLY A 306 30.60 -8.63 15.87
C GLY A 306 29.10 -8.86 16.07
N LYS A 307 28.22 -8.02 15.52
CA LYS A 307 26.77 -8.11 15.72
C LYS A 307 26.10 -8.85 14.56
N ARG A 308 25.43 -9.97 14.86
CA ARG A 308 24.62 -10.69 13.87
C ARG A 308 23.52 -9.78 13.30
N ARG A 309 23.28 -9.85 11.99
CA ARG A 309 22.21 -9.09 11.31
C ARG A 309 20.94 -9.92 11.22
N ILE A 310 19.86 -9.43 11.83
CA ILE A 310 18.53 -10.03 11.76
C ILE A 310 17.67 -9.18 10.84
N HIS A 311 17.31 -9.74 9.68
CA HIS A 311 16.56 -9.04 8.67
C HIS A 311 15.06 -9.35 8.79
N PHE A 312 14.28 -8.32 9.11
CA PHE A 312 12.83 -8.35 9.15
C PHE A 312 12.27 -7.85 7.83
N LEU A 313 11.59 -8.73 7.10
CA LEU A 313 10.93 -8.39 5.84
C LEU A 313 9.45 -8.11 6.11
N LEU A 314 9.11 -6.83 6.22
CA LEU A 314 7.75 -6.38 6.45
C LEU A 314 7.03 -6.22 5.11
N LEU A 315 6.51 -7.34 4.57
CA LEU A 315 5.86 -7.40 3.26
C LEU A 315 4.36 -7.78 3.39
N THR A 316 3.56 -7.33 2.43
CA THR A 316 2.24 -7.92 2.12
C THR A 316 2.37 -8.96 1.00
N TYR A 317 1.42 -9.90 0.90
CA TYR A 317 1.48 -11.01 -0.05
C TYR A 317 1.62 -10.57 -1.52
N SER A 318 1.01 -9.43 -1.90
CA SER A 318 1.13 -8.82 -3.24
C SER A 318 2.50 -8.19 -3.53
N SER A 319 3.38 -8.09 -2.53
CA SER A 319 4.70 -7.46 -2.64
C SER A 319 5.83 -8.48 -2.76
N LEU A 320 5.52 -9.75 -3.01
CA LEU A 320 6.50 -10.84 -3.12
C LEU A 320 7.48 -10.64 -4.28
N ASP A 321 7.16 -9.81 -5.27
CA ASP A 321 8.11 -9.43 -6.35
C ASP A 321 9.33 -8.66 -5.82
N ILE A 322 9.19 -7.96 -4.68
CA ILE A 322 10.28 -7.22 -4.02
C ILE A 322 11.37 -8.16 -3.47
N LEU A 323 11.06 -9.45 -3.25
CA LEU A 323 12.09 -10.44 -2.87
C LEU A 323 13.17 -10.61 -3.94
N SER A 324 12.92 -10.20 -5.19
CA SER A 324 13.90 -10.23 -6.27
C SER A 324 14.89 -9.05 -6.22
N ALA A 325 14.47 -7.88 -5.72
CA ALA A 325 15.30 -6.67 -5.65
C ALA A 325 16.39 -6.74 -4.57
N VAL A 326 16.20 -7.58 -3.54
CA VAL A 326 17.17 -7.82 -2.45
C VAL A 326 18.38 -8.67 -2.93
N ARG A 327 18.35 -9.23 -4.16
CA ARG A 327 19.24 -10.33 -4.55
C ARG A 327 20.57 -10.01 -5.26
N PRO A 328 20.80 -8.96 -6.07
CA PRO A 328 22.03 -8.93 -6.89
C PRO A 328 23.20 -8.02 -6.43
N GLN A 329 23.04 -7.08 -5.50
CA GLN A 329 24.03 -5.99 -5.36
C GLN A 329 25.01 -6.13 -4.18
N SER A 330 25.95 -7.09 -4.23
CA SER A 330 27.35 -6.88 -3.78
C SER A 330 28.16 -8.18 -3.75
N ARG A 331 29.05 -8.36 -4.74
CA ARG A 331 29.99 -9.49 -4.83
C ARG A 331 31.34 -9.19 -4.15
N ARG A 332 31.37 -8.40 -3.06
CA ARG A 332 32.64 -7.77 -2.61
C ARG A 332 32.95 -7.71 -1.12
N LEU A 333 32.25 -8.43 -0.22
CA LEU A 333 32.51 -8.32 1.22
C LEU A 333 32.80 -9.66 1.90
N ARG A 334 33.81 -9.64 2.78
CA ARG A 334 34.13 -10.72 3.72
C ARG A 334 33.28 -10.50 4.97
N GLU A 335 32.27 -11.34 5.18
CA GLU A 335 31.33 -11.24 6.30
C GLU A 335 31.80 -12.09 7.50
N THR A 336 31.46 -11.66 8.72
CA THR A 336 31.77 -12.36 9.99
C THR A 336 30.73 -13.38 10.42
N TRP A 337 29.46 -13.19 10.04
CA TRP A 337 28.34 -13.97 10.58
C TRP A 337 27.28 -14.39 9.54
N PRO A 338 26.69 -15.58 9.69
CA PRO A 338 25.53 -16.05 8.94
C PRO A 338 24.27 -15.19 9.15
N ARG A 339 23.44 -15.00 8.09
CA ARG A 339 22.23 -14.15 8.14
C ARG A 339 21.04 -14.89 8.75
N HIS A 340 20.10 -14.17 9.35
CA HIS A 340 18.76 -14.68 9.70
C HIS A 340 17.69 -13.80 9.07
N LEU A 341 16.80 -14.38 8.27
CA LEU A 341 15.71 -13.68 7.58
C LEU A 341 14.38 -14.13 8.13
N ARG A 342 13.58 -13.17 8.64
CA ARG A 342 12.23 -13.42 9.11
C ARG A 342 11.18 -12.79 8.19
N PRO A 343 10.65 -13.52 7.19
CA PRO A 343 9.49 -13.06 6.44
C PRO A 343 8.25 -13.02 7.34
N GLY A 344 7.65 -11.83 7.48
CA GLY A 344 6.40 -11.66 8.21
C GLY A 344 5.20 -12.11 7.36
N SER A 345 4.75 -13.35 7.49
CA SER A 345 3.52 -13.81 6.84
C SER A 345 2.31 -13.52 7.73
N ALA A 346 1.20 -13.09 7.13
CA ALA A 346 -0.12 -13.22 7.74
C ALA A 346 -0.74 -14.44 7.09
N ALA A 347 -0.53 -15.62 7.65
CA ALA A 347 -0.94 -16.89 7.03
C ALA A 347 -1.86 -17.67 7.97
N ALA A 348 -3.17 -17.61 7.67
CA ALA A 348 -4.13 -18.72 7.73
C ALA A 348 -5.53 -18.25 7.33
N VAL A 349 -5.97 -17.05 7.75
CA VAL A 349 -7.35 -16.58 7.51
C VAL A 349 -7.50 -15.79 6.21
N LEU A 350 -6.44 -15.12 5.74
CA LEU A 350 -6.49 -14.23 4.56
C LEU A 350 -6.32 -14.94 3.21
N ALA A 351 -5.65 -16.10 3.18
CA ALA A 351 -5.48 -16.87 1.95
C ALA A 351 -6.83 -17.38 1.44
N GLU A 352 -7.74 -17.73 2.34
CA GLU A 352 -9.12 -18.05 2.01
C GLU A 352 -9.97 -16.81 1.74
N GLY A 353 -9.77 -15.69 2.44
CA GLY A 353 -10.54 -14.45 2.19
C GLY A 353 -10.29 -13.86 0.79
N VAL A 354 -9.02 -13.76 0.38
CA VAL A 354 -8.62 -13.23 -0.93
C VAL A 354 -8.86 -14.27 -2.03
N ALA A 355 -8.55 -15.56 -1.81
CA ALA A 355 -8.79 -16.59 -2.82
C ALA A 355 -10.28 -16.93 -2.99
N ARG A 356 -11.13 -16.88 -1.94
CA ARG A 356 -12.59 -17.09 -2.06
C ARG A 356 -13.31 -15.87 -2.64
N SER A 357 -12.79 -14.66 -2.48
CA SER A 357 -13.26 -13.49 -3.25
C SER A 357 -12.96 -13.61 -4.75
N GLN A 358 -12.00 -14.47 -5.13
CA GLN A 358 -11.55 -14.70 -6.50
C GLN A 358 -12.01 -16.05 -7.09
N HIS A 359 -12.71 -16.90 -6.33
CA HIS A 359 -13.14 -18.25 -6.76
C HIS A 359 -14.65 -18.42 -7.02
N SER A 360 -15.42 -17.34 -7.14
CA SER A 360 -16.80 -17.42 -7.66
C SER A 360 -16.93 -16.73 -9.02
N SER A 361 -16.44 -17.38 -10.07
CA SER A 361 -17.01 -17.32 -11.43
C SER A 361 -16.09 -18.08 -12.40
N SER A 362 -16.40 -19.35 -12.63
CA SER A 362 -15.84 -20.12 -13.74
C SER A 362 -16.91 -20.33 -14.81
N ARG A 363 -16.47 -20.14 -16.07
CA ARG A 363 -17.18 -20.20 -17.37
C ARG A 363 -17.91 -18.92 -17.79
N TRP A 364 -17.24 -18.07 -18.56
CA TRP A 364 -17.41 -17.83 -20.02
C TRP A 364 -16.32 -16.82 -20.50
N PRO A 365 -16.00 -16.77 -21.81
CA PRO A 365 -14.72 -16.29 -22.33
C PRO A 365 -14.77 -14.82 -22.77
N PHE A 366 -14.05 -13.90 -22.12
CA PHE A 366 -13.66 -12.62 -22.71
C PHE A 366 -12.28 -12.15 -22.22
N LYS A 367 -11.55 -11.51 -23.14
CA LYS A 367 -10.21 -10.94 -22.99
C LYS A 367 -10.28 -9.59 -22.27
N PHE A 368 -9.44 -9.38 -21.26
CA PHE A 368 -9.21 -8.08 -20.63
C PHE A 368 -8.08 -7.31 -21.35
N TRP A 369 -8.30 -6.02 -21.57
CA TRP A 369 -7.30 -5.03 -22.01
C TRP A 369 -6.54 -4.49 -20.78
N GLY A 370 -5.22 -4.36 -20.90
CA GLY A 370 -4.33 -3.86 -19.85
C GLY A 370 -4.38 -2.33 -19.70
N ALA A 371 -4.26 -1.85 -18.46
CA ALA A 371 -4.07 -0.43 -18.18
C ALA A 371 -2.60 -0.04 -18.43
N GLY A 372 -2.28 0.24 -19.69
CA GLY A 372 -1.15 1.04 -20.10
C GLY A 372 -1.63 2.46 -20.44
N GLY A 373 -1.15 3.46 -19.70
CA GLY A 373 -1.16 4.87 -20.12
C GLY A 373 -2.49 5.64 -20.01
N CYS A 374 -2.39 6.90 -19.61
CA CYS A 374 -3.37 7.91 -20.03
C CYS A 374 -3.43 7.92 -21.57
N GLY A 375 -4.57 7.57 -22.15
CA GLY A 375 -4.83 7.66 -23.60
C GLY A 375 -6.19 7.06 -24.00
N SER A 376 -7.00 7.86 -24.70
CA SER A 376 -8.22 7.58 -25.51
C SER A 376 -8.42 6.12 -26.00
N GLU A 377 -9.47 5.40 -25.57
CA GLU A 377 -10.81 5.20 -26.21
C GLU A 377 -10.89 3.83 -26.98
N PRO A 378 -12.06 3.27 -27.38
CA PRO A 378 -12.98 2.46 -26.55
C PRO A 378 -13.48 1.11 -27.15
N TYR A 379 -14.43 0.45 -26.43
CA TYR A 379 -15.34 -0.71 -26.74
C TYR A 379 -14.90 -2.13 -26.32
N GLY A 380 -15.74 -2.98 -25.69
CA GLY A 380 -17.19 -2.95 -25.47
C GLY A 380 -17.73 -3.97 -24.43
N ASP A 381 -19.05 -4.10 -24.44
CA ASP A 381 -20.07 -4.31 -23.37
C ASP A 381 -20.10 -5.63 -22.54
N PRO A 382 -20.79 -5.62 -21.36
CA PRO A 382 -20.83 -6.65 -20.30
C PRO A 382 -22.22 -7.35 -20.17
N GLN A 383 -22.34 -8.33 -19.25
CA GLN A 383 -23.58 -8.50 -18.45
C GLN A 383 -23.49 -9.54 -17.29
N LEU A 384 -24.00 -9.12 -16.09
CA LEU A 384 -24.53 -9.89 -14.93
C LEU A 384 -23.51 -10.74 -14.08
N VAL A 385 -23.42 -10.78 -12.72
CA VAL A 385 -24.30 -10.51 -11.55
C VAL A 385 -23.52 -10.55 -10.20
N ALA A 386 -23.95 -9.69 -9.25
CA ALA A 386 -24.02 -9.77 -7.77
C ALA A 386 -22.95 -10.44 -6.86
N GLY A 387 -22.35 -9.60 -5.99
CA GLY A 387 -22.72 -9.49 -4.56
C GLY A 387 -22.43 -10.65 -3.60
N ARG A 388 -21.34 -10.52 -2.80
CA ARG A 388 -21.23 -10.90 -1.37
C ARG A 388 -19.83 -10.53 -0.81
N THR A 389 -19.77 -9.64 0.18
CA THR A 389 -18.57 -9.28 0.96
C THR A 389 -18.34 -10.29 2.09
N ALA A 390 -17.09 -10.76 2.26
CA ALA A 390 -16.71 -11.77 3.24
C ALA A 390 -16.25 -11.15 4.57
N ARG A 391 -16.76 -11.66 5.69
CA ARG A 391 -16.34 -11.35 7.08
C ARG A 391 -15.21 -12.29 7.52
N LEU A 392 -14.21 -11.79 8.24
CA LEU A 392 -13.21 -12.64 8.89
C LEU A 392 -13.85 -13.29 10.13
N ARG A 393 -14.06 -14.62 10.11
CA ARG A 393 -14.44 -15.34 11.34
C ARG A 393 -13.18 -15.63 12.15
N ALA A 394 -13.20 -15.24 13.43
CA ALA A 394 -12.21 -15.68 14.40
C ALA A 394 -12.25 -17.21 14.50
N ALA A 395 -11.10 -17.84 14.34
CA ALA A 395 -10.87 -19.26 14.61
C ALA A 395 -9.81 -19.39 15.70
#